data_AF-A0AAD9YX79-F1
#
_entry.id   AF-A0AAD9YX79-F1
#
_cell.length_a   1.000
_cell.length_b   1.000
_cell.length_c   1.000
_cell.angle_alpha   90.00
_cell.angle_beta   90.00
_cell.angle_gamma   90.00
#
_symmetry.space_group_name_H-M   'P 1'
#
loop_
_entity.id
_entity.type
_entity.pdbx_description
1 polymer ?
#
loop_
_entity_poly.entity_id
_entity_poly.type
_entity_poly.pdbx_seq_one_letter_code
_entity_poly.pdbx_strand_id
1 'polypeptide(L)'
;MLYEVQNLATSKELLGADYPNVLIRISNLAINYWSQNRFEEAEQLALQIVDISKAVLGVEHPRTLYRVRILALTFQSLGKLKEAEEMQLEVQEIQGKILGARHPETLTTMANMAFAHRKLELWYVAEVLSLEVLETSREILGVNHPNILSSMHNLAHVYKGRGRKADAIQLIRTVIDLRTQTIGATHSHMLNSINSLNVWLESEEE
;
A
#
# COMPACT_ATOMS: atom_id res chain seq x y z
N MET A 1 -5.14 1.54 -29.05
CA MET A 1 -5.34 1.52 -27.58
C MET A 1 -6.66 2.15 -27.15
N LEU A 2 -6.99 3.40 -27.51
CA LEU A 2 -8.31 3.99 -27.18
C LEU A 2 -9.53 3.23 -27.75
N TYR A 3 -9.38 2.57 -28.90
CA TYR A 3 -10.49 1.86 -29.56
C TYR A 3 -10.87 0.51 -28.88
N GLU A 4 -9.97 -0.09 -28.11
CA GLU A 4 -10.28 -1.33 -27.35
C GLU A 4 -11.03 -1.03 -26.04
N VAL A 5 -10.91 0.20 -25.53
CA VAL A 5 -11.37 0.60 -24.20
C VAL A 5 -12.87 0.94 -24.19
N GLN A 6 -13.40 1.52 -25.27
CA GLN A 6 -14.84 1.83 -25.36
C GLN A 6 -15.71 0.56 -25.46
N ASN A 7 -15.10 -0.60 -25.72
CA ASN A 7 -15.79 -1.87 -25.92
C ASN A 7 -15.86 -2.74 -24.66
N LEU A 8 -15.37 -2.28 -23.50
CA LEU A 8 -15.30 -3.10 -22.27
C LEU A 8 -16.64 -3.21 -21.50
N ALA A 9 -17.58 -2.29 -21.73
CA ALA A 9 -18.97 -2.47 -21.28
C ALA A 9 -19.70 -3.51 -22.15
N THR A 10 -19.48 -3.46 -23.48
CA THR A 10 -19.90 -4.48 -24.45
C THR A 10 -19.20 -5.83 -24.22
N SER A 11 -18.01 -5.81 -23.62
CA SER A 11 -17.19 -6.98 -23.33
C SER A 11 -17.77 -7.92 -22.29
N LYS A 12 -18.71 -7.51 -21.43
CA LYS A 12 -19.37 -8.47 -20.53
C LYS A 12 -20.16 -9.51 -21.33
N GLU A 13 -20.77 -9.09 -22.45
CA GLU A 13 -21.45 -9.96 -23.41
C GLU A 13 -20.46 -10.67 -24.35
N LEU A 14 -19.34 -10.02 -24.72
CA LEU A 14 -18.36 -10.53 -25.69
C LEU A 14 -17.29 -11.48 -25.11
N LEU A 15 -16.87 -11.31 -23.85
CA LEU A 15 -15.81 -12.09 -23.19
C LEU A 15 -16.34 -13.20 -22.28
N GLY A 16 -17.65 -13.22 -21.97
CA GLY A 16 -18.28 -14.29 -21.21
C GLY A 16 -17.48 -14.72 -19.97
N ALA A 17 -17.04 -15.98 -19.94
CA ALA A 17 -16.31 -16.59 -18.83
C ALA A 17 -14.85 -16.10 -18.63
N ASP A 18 -14.25 -15.46 -19.64
CA ASP A 18 -12.84 -15.01 -19.57
C ASP A 18 -12.66 -13.59 -19.01
N TYR A 19 -13.76 -12.87 -18.82
CA TYR A 19 -13.78 -11.52 -18.27
C TYR A 19 -12.96 -11.35 -16.97
N PRO A 20 -13.02 -12.27 -15.99
CA PRO A 20 -12.22 -12.14 -14.77
C PRO A 20 -10.72 -12.24 -15.02
N ASN A 21 -10.29 -13.07 -15.99
CA ASN A 21 -8.88 -13.27 -16.32
C ASN A 21 -8.29 -12.03 -17.01
N VAL A 22 -9.07 -11.39 -17.89
CA VAL A 22 -8.64 -10.16 -18.57
C VAL A 22 -8.40 -9.04 -17.57
N LEU A 23 -9.32 -8.84 -16.62
CA LEU A 23 -9.13 -7.81 -15.59
C LEU A 23 -7.94 -8.07 -14.67
N ILE A 24 -7.59 -9.34 -14.41
CA ILE A 24 -6.37 -9.69 -13.67
C ILE A 24 -5.13 -9.25 -14.47
N ARG A 25 -5.09 -9.54 -15.78
CA ARG A 25 -3.97 -9.13 -16.64
C ARG A 25 -3.80 -7.62 -16.69
N ILE A 26 -4.89 -6.87 -16.80
CA ILE A 26 -4.84 -5.40 -16.79
C ILE A 26 -4.38 -4.88 -15.42
N SER A 27 -4.83 -5.48 -14.31
CA SER A 27 -4.35 -5.13 -12.97
C SER A 27 -2.84 -5.33 -12.83
N ASN A 28 -2.32 -6.45 -13.36
CA ASN A 28 -0.89 -6.73 -13.37
C ASN A 28 -0.11 -5.77 -14.26
N LEU A 29 -0.69 -5.35 -15.39
CA LEU A 29 -0.08 -4.35 -16.27
C LEU A 29 -0.01 -2.98 -15.59
N ALA A 30 -1.06 -2.56 -14.88
CA ALA A 30 -1.04 -1.33 -14.09
C ALA A 30 0.06 -1.36 -13.01
N ILE A 31 0.20 -2.48 -12.29
CA ILE A 31 1.30 -2.68 -11.33
C ILE A 31 2.66 -2.63 -12.01
N ASN A 32 2.79 -3.22 -13.20
CA ASN A 32 4.03 -3.21 -13.96
C ASN A 32 4.44 -1.78 -14.39
N TYR A 33 3.50 -0.98 -14.89
CA TYR A 33 3.74 0.44 -15.16
C TYR A 33 4.09 1.21 -13.90
N TRP A 34 3.37 0.99 -12.80
CA TRP A 34 3.68 1.61 -11.52
C TRP A 34 5.11 1.29 -11.06
N SER A 35 5.55 0.02 -11.18
CA SER A 35 6.92 -0.39 -10.82
C SER A 35 8.02 0.23 -11.69
N GLN A 36 7.66 0.71 -12.88
CA GLN A 36 8.55 1.44 -13.80
C GLN A 36 8.49 2.96 -13.62
N ASN A 37 7.79 3.45 -12.59
CA ASN A 37 7.49 4.88 -12.37
C ASN A 37 6.67 5.53 -13.49
N ARG A 38 5.93 4.73 -14.25
CA ARG A 38 5.02 5.17 -15.32
C ARG A 38 3.62 5.34 -14.74
N PHE A 39 3.49 6.35 -13.87
CA PHE A 39 2.32 6.47 -12.99
C PHE A 39 1.07 6.94 -13.73
N GLU A 40 1.21 7.74 -14.78
CA GLU A 40 0.11 8.21 -15.62
C GLU A 40 -0.54 7.06 -16.39
N GLU A 41 0.26 6.16 -16.98
CA GLU A 41 -0.28 4.95 -17.64
C GLU A 41 -0.88 3.97 -16.63
N ALA A 42 -0.27 3.85 -15.44
CA ALA A 42 -0.84 3.04 -14.36
C ALA A 42 -2.19 3.61 -13.90
N GLU A 43 -2.35 4.93 -13.80
CA GLU A 43 -3.59 5.61 -13.42
C GLU A 43 -4.70 5.31 -14.43
N GLN A 44 -4.42 5.50 -15.73
CA GLN A 44 -5.40 5.27 -16.78
C GLN A 44 -5.95 3.84 -16.76
N LEU A 45 -5.08 2.84 -16.60
CA LEU A 45 -5.50 1.45 -16.50
C LEU A 45 -6.24 1.16 -15.19
N ALA A 46 -5.75 1.70 -14.06
CA ALA A 46 -6.33 1.47 -12.74
C ALA A 46 -7.74 2.07 -12.62
N LEU A 47 -7.99 3.26 -13.16
CA LEU A 47 -9.33 3.88 -13.21
C LEU A 47 -10.31 2.99 -13.96
N GLN A 48 -9.95 2.58 -15.18
CA GLN A 48 -10.81 1.76 -16.04
C GLN A 48 -11.20 0.44 -15.36
N ILE A 49 -10.23 -0.28 -14.78
CA ILE A 49 -10.53 -1.56 -14.13
C ILE A 49 -11.34 -1.39 -12.86
N VAL A 50 -11.20 -0.28 -12.12
CA VAL A 50 -12.00 -0.02 -10.92
C VAL A 50 -13.46 0.18 -11.31
N ASP A 51 -13.75 1.05 -12.28
CA ASP A 51 -15.11 1.33 -12.74
C ASP A 51 -15.80 0.05 -13.25
N ILE A 52 -15.08 -0.71 -14.07
CA ILE A 52 -15.53 -2.00 -14.57
C ILE A 52 -15.82 -2.98 -13.42
N SER A 53 -14.95 -3.06 -12.42
CA SER A 53 -15.11 -3.99 -11.30
C SER A 53 -16.29 -3.63 -10.43
N LYS A 54 -16.47 -2.33 -10.15
CA LYS A 54 -17.64 -1.81 -9.42
C LYS A 54 -18.93 -2.19 -10.16
N ALA A 55 -18.97 -2.05 -11.49
CA ALA A 55 -20.13 -2.38 -12.31
C ALA A 55 -20.43 -3.89 -12.41
N VAL A 56 -19.40 -4.75 -12.47
CA VAL A 56 -19.59 -6.19 -12.72
C VAL A 56 -19.62 -7.04 -11.46
N LEU A 57 -18.74 -6.76 -10.52
CA LEU A 57 -18.57 -7.56 -9.29
C LEU A 57 -19.22 -6.89 -8.08
N GLY A 58 -19.54 -5.59 -8.16
CA GLY A 58 -19.99 -4.78 -7.04
C GLY A 58 -18.81 -4.16 -6.27
N VAL A 59 -19.13 -3.13 -5.47
CA VAL A 59 -18.15 -2.35 -4.71
C VAL A 59 -17.50 -3.15 -3.57
N GLU A 60 -18.23 -4.11 -3.00
CA GLU A 60 -17.80 -4.91 -1.85
C GLU A 60 -16.93 -6.12 -2.22
N HIS A 61 -16.86 -6.46 -3.51
CA HIS A 61 -16.18 -7.67 -3.94
C HIS A 61 -14.66 -7.56 -3.70
N PRO A 62 -13.99 -8.59 -3.14
CA PRO A 62 -12.55 -8.52 -2.80
C PRO A 62 -11.65 -8.09 -3.95
N ARG A 63 -11.94 -8.53 -5.18
CA ARG A 63 -11.21 -8.09 -6.39
C ARG A 63 -11.44 -6.63 -6.76
N THR A 64 -12.61 -6.06 -6.46
CA THR A 64 -12.87 -4.63 -6.66
C THR A 64 -12.05 -3.82 -5.65
N LEU A 65 -12.09 -4.20 -4.37
CA LEU A 65 -11.32 -3.56 -3.30
C LEU A 65 -9.81 -3.62 -3.56
N TYR A 66 -9.30 -4.76 -4.04
CA TYR A 66 -7.90 -4.91 -4.47
C TYR A 66 -7.50 -3.90 -5.55
N ARG A 67 -8.37 -3.67 -6.54
CA ARG A 67 -8.13 -2.73 -7.65
C ARG A 67 -8.21 -1.28 -7.20
N VAL A 68 -9.16 -0.94 -6.33
CA VAL A 68 -9.24 0.38 -5.70
C VAL A 68 -7.94 0.68 -4.94
N ARG A 69 -7.38 -0.31 -4.24
CA ARG A 69 -6.07 -0.15 -3.57
C ARG A 69 -4.93 0.14 -4.55
N ILE A 70 -4.88 -0.53 -5.71
CA ILE A 70 -3.88 -0.22 -6.75
C ILE A 70 -4.02 1.24 -7.19
N LEU A 71 -5.25 1.69 -7.47
CA LEU A 71 -5.52 3.07 -7.88
C LEU A 71 -5.08 4.08 -6.80
N ALA A 72 -5.39 3.81 -5.53
CA ALA A 72 -4.97 4.65 -4.41
C ALA A 72 -3.45 4.74 -4.29
N LEU A 73 -2.72 3.62 -4.44
CA LEU A 73 -1.26 3.62 -4.46
C LEU A 73 -0.69 4.40 -5.65
N THR A 74 -1.31 4.33 -6.82
CA THR A 74 -0.93 5.13 -7.98
C THR A 74 -1.16 6.62 -7.73
N PHE A 75 -2.29 6.99 -7.13
CA PHE A 75 -2.58 8.37 -6.73
C PHE A 75 -1.57 8.91 -5.72
N GLN A 76 -1.15 8.10 -4.74
CA GLN A 76 -0.08 8.47 -3.82
C GLN A 76 1.23 8.78 -4.55
N SER A 77 1.62 7.95 -5.53
CA SER A 77 2.82 8.18 -6.34
C SER A 77 2.73 9.44 -7.20
N LEU A 78 1.52 9.82 -7.62
CA LEU A 78 1.25 11.05 -8.38
C LEU A 78 1.07 12.30 -7.49
N GLY A 79 1.16 12.16 -6.16
CA GLY A 79 0.92 13.26 -5.21
C GLY A 79 -0.56 13.62 -5.01
N LYS A 80 -1.49 12.84 -5.56
CA LYS A 80 -2.95 12.95 -5.37
C LYS A 80 -3.37 12.33 -4.02
N LEU A 81 -2.81 12.86 -2.94
CA LEU A 81 -2.84 12.24 -1.61
C LEU A 81 -4.25 12.23 -1.00
N LYS A 82 -5.07 13.26 -1.28
CA LYS A 82 -6.44 13.36 -0.76
C LYS A 82 -7.37 12.34 -1.42
N GLU A 83 -7.29 12.20 -2.73
CA GLU A 83 -8.06 11.21 -3.49
C GLU A 83 -7.69 9.78 -3.07
N ALA A 84 -6.39 9.53 -2.82
CA ALA A 84 -5.94 8.25 -2.30
C ALA A 84 -6.49 7.95 -0.90
N GLU A 85 -6.51 8.95 -0.02
CA GLU A 85 -7.04 8.84 1.35
C GLU A 85 -8.54 8.52 1.34
N GLU A 86 -9.35 9.26 0.58
CA GLU A 86 -10.79 9.03 0.46
C GLU A 86 -11.10 7.60 -0.02
N MET A 87 -10.36 7.13 -1.03
CA MET A 87 -10.49 5.74 -1.52
C MET A 87 -10.11 4.70 -0.47
N GLN A 88 -9.05 4.95 0.30
CA GLN A 88 -8.60 4.01 1.34
C GLN A 88 -9.57 3.95 2.51
N LEU A 89 -10.20 5.08 2.89
CA LEU A 89 -11.26 5.14 3.88
C LEU A 89 -12.49 4.32 3.45
N GLU A 90 -12.94 4.47 2.19
CA GLU A 90 -14.04 3.67 1.62
C GLU A 90 -13.72 2.16 1.72
N VAL A 91 -12.51 1.76 1.30
CA VAL A 91 -12.07 0.36 1.34
C VAL A 91 -11.99 -0.15 2.78
N GLN A 92 -11.44 0.63 3.72
CA GLN A 92 -11.30 0.25 5.11
C GLN A 92 -12.66 0.01 5.77
N GLU A 93 -13.64 0.89 5.53
CA GLU A 93 -15.00 0.75 6.08
C GLU A 93 -15.66 -0.55 5.59
N ILE A 94 -15.57 -0.83 4.29
CA ILE A 94 -16.13 -2.04 3.68
C ILE A 94 -15.44 -3.29 4.24
N GLN A 95 -14.10 -3.30 4.27
CA GLN A 95 -13.34 -4.45 4.78
C GLN A 95 -13.56 -4.68 6.28
N GLY A 96 -13.68 -3.60 7.06
CA GLY A 96 -14.01 -3.68 8.48
C GLY A 96 -15.36 -4.36 8.73
N LYS A 97 -16.36 -4.10 7.89
CA LYS A 97 -17.69 -4.74 7.98
C LYS A 97 -17.68 -6.20 7.52
N ILE A 98 -17.00 -6.51 6.40
CA ILE A 98 -17.10 -7.83 5.76
C ILE A 98 -16.07 -8.83 6.31
N LEU A 99 -14.84 -8.39 6.51
CA LEU A 99 -13.71 -9.24 6.90
C LEU A 99 -13.36 -9.10 8.39
N GLY A 100 -13.75 -7.98 9.00
CA GLY A 100 -13.38 -7.61 10.37
C GLY A 100 -12.10 -6.79 10.43
N ALA A 101 -11.96 -6.01 11.51
CA ALA A 101 -10.83 -5.10 11.75
C ALA A 101 -9.47 -5.82 11.80
N ARG A 102 -9.44 -7.08 12.25
CA ARG A 102 -8.22 -7.87 12.41
C ARG A 102 -7.81 -8.63 11.14
N HIS A 103 -8.56 -8.54 10.05
CA HIS A 103 -8.24 -9.29 8.84
C HIS A 103 -6.99 -8.73 8.13
N PRO A 104 -6.09 -9.58 7.59
CA PRO A 104 -4.84 -9.12 6.94
C PRO A 104 -5.03 -8.06 5.85
N GLU A 105 -6.10 -8.17 5.05
CA GLU A 105 -6.42 -7.17 4.02
C GLU A 105 -6.84 -5.82 4.63
N THR A 106 -7.63 -5.83 5.72
CA THR A 106 -8.00 -4.59 6.45
C THR A 106 -6.76 -3.91 7.02
N LEU A 107 -5.87 -4.69 7.63
CA LEU A 107 -4.59 -4.21 8.17
C LEU A 107 -3.67 -3.65 7.08
N THR A 108 -3.67 -4.26 5.89
CA THR A 108 -2.90 -3.77 4.74
C THR A 108 -3.44 -2.40 4.27
N THR A 109 -4.75 -2.22 4.23
CA THR A 109 -5.37 -0.92 3.90
C THR A 109 -5.00 0.14 4.93
N MET A 110 -5.09 -0.18 6.22
CA MET A 110 -4.68 0.73 7.31
C MET A 110 -3.19 1.10 7.24
N ALA A 111 -2.31 0.15 6.90
CA ALA A 111 -0.88 0.42 6.72
C ALA A 111 -0.61 1.43 5.59
N ASN A 112 -1.36 1.32 4.49
CA ASN A 112 -1.25 2.26 3.36
C ASN A 112 -1.78 3.65 3.72
N MET A 113 -2.82 3.73 4.55
CA MET A 113 -3.32 5.00 5.10
C MET A 113 -2.28 5.65 6.01
N ALA A 114 -1.67 4.88 6.92
CA ALA A 114 -0.60 5.38 7.78
C ALA A 114 0.56 5.95 6.95
N PHE A 115 0.92 5.28 5.85
CA PHE A 115 1.90 5.80 4.89
C PHE A 115 1.45 7.09 4.20
N ALA A 116 0.17 7.20 3.80
CA ALA A 116 -0.39 8.41 3.20
C ALA A 116 -0.32 9.60 4.17
N HIS A 117 -0.79 9.42 5.40
CA HIS A 117 -0.76 10.45 6.44
C HIS A 117 0.67 10.88 6.76
N ARG A 118 1.63 9.95 6.76
CA ARG A 118 3.06 10.27 6.89
C ARG A 118 3.55 11.16 5.75
N LYS A 119 3.10 10.93 4.51
CA LYS A 119 3.45 11.78 3.35
C LYS A 119 2.81 13.17 3.43
N LEU A 120 1.67 13.29 4.11
CA LEU A 120 1.00 14.55 4.43
C LEU A 120 1.51 15.22 5.71
N GLU A 121 2.55 14.67 6.35
CA GLU A 121 3.08 15.15 7.63
C GLU A 121 2.05 15.15 8.78
N LEU A 122 0.98 14.37 8.65
CA LEU A 122 -0.04 14.14 9.67
C LEU A 122 0.46 13.08 10.67
N TRP A 123 1.55 13.40 11.36
CA TRP A 123 2.35 12.46 12.13
C TRP A 123 1.57 11.73 13.22
N TYR A 124 0.64 12.40 13.89
CA TYR A 124 -0.16 11.79 14.96
C TYR A 124 -1.08 10.69 14.43
N VAL A 125 -1.80 10.97 13.33
CA VAL A 125 -2.71 9.99 12.72
C VAL A 125 -1.89 8.81 12.16
N ALA A 126 -0.76 9.10 11.49
CA ALA A 126 0.14 8.08 10.98
C ALA A 126 0.70 7.16 12.09
N GLU A 127 1.02 7.72 13.26
CA GLU A 127 1.53 6.99 14.42
C GLU A 127 0.47 6.03 14.98
N VAL A 128 -0.74 6.53 15.24
CA VAL A 128 -1.85 5.73 15.78
C VAL A 128 -2.15 4.55 14.87
N LEU A 129 -2.32 4.79 13.56
CA LEU A 129 -2.59 3.72 12.60
C LEU A 129 -1.43 2.72 12.49
N SER A 130 -0.18 3.21 12.50
CA SER A 130 1.00 2.34 12.40
C SER A 130 1.12 1.43 13.62
N LEU A 131 0.85 1.93 14.83
CA LEU A 131 0.87 1.15 16.06
C LEU A 131 -0.22 0.08 16.08
N GLU A 132 -1.45 0.44 15.69
CA GLU A 132 -2.58 -0.49 15.63
C GLU A 132 -2.31 -1.64 14.64
N VAL A 133 -1.80 -1.31 13.45
CA VAL A 133 -1.39 -2.31 12.45
C VAL A 133 -0.29 -3.21 13.00
N LEU A 134 0.72 -2.63 13.67
CA LEU A 134 1.87 -3.35 14.19
C LEU A 134 1.49 -4.34 15.30
N GLU A 135 0.68 -3.90 16.26
CA GLU A 135 0.19 -4.72 17.36
C GLU A 135 -0.67 -5.87 16.84
N THR A 136 -1.65 -5.57 16.02
CA THR A 136 -2.58 -6.58 15.49
C THR A 136 -1.87 -7.57 14.57
N SER A 137 -0.99 -7.09 13.67
CA SER A 137 -0.26 -7.97 12.74
C SER A 137 0.71 -8.89 13.48
N ARG A 138 1.31 -8.43 14.59
CA ARG A 138 2.21 -9.23 15.43
C ARG A 138 1.50 -10.39 16.12
N GLU A 139 0.26 -10.19 16.57
CA GLU A 139 -0.56 -11.26 17.14
C GLU A 139 -0.94 -12.32 16.10
N ILE A 140 -1.15 -11.93 14.84
CA ILE A 140 -1.70 -12.81 13.80
C ILE A 140 -0.61 -13.51 12.99
N LEU A 141 0.43 -12.78 12.60
CA LEU A 141 1.44 -13.21 11.62
C LEU A 141 2.79 -13.56 12.25
N GLY A 142 2.99 -13.20 13.52
CA GLY A 142 4.25 -13.35 14.23
C GLY A 142 5.30 -12.30 13.84
N VAL A 143 6.21 -11.96 14.76
CA VAL A 143 7.11 -10.80 14.72
C VAL A 143 8.02 -10.67 13.48
N ASN A 144 8.27 -11.76 12.75
CA ASN A 144 9.19 -11.79 11.61
C ASN A 144 8.49 -11.62 10.26
N HIS A 145 7.17 -11.44 10.23
CA HIS A 145 6.43 -11.33 8.98
C HIS A 145 6.83 -10.07 8.19
N PRO A 146 7.08 -10.13 6.86
CA PRO A 146 7.51 -8.99 6.06
C PRO A 146 6.65 -7.72 6.22
N ASN A 147 5.32 -7.88 6.34
CA ASN A 147 4.40 -6.75 6.54
C ASN A 147 4.63 -6.01 7.87
N ILE A 148 5.02 -6.72 8.93
CA ILE A 148 5.37 -6.12 10.23
C ILE A 148 6.64 -5.30 10.07
N LEU A 149 7.66 -5.85 9.41
CA LEU A 149 8.94 -5.15 9.19
C LEU A 149 8.76 -3.88 8.34
N SER A 150 7.86 -3.92 7.35
CA SER A 150 7.48 -2.73 6.58
C SER A 150 6.70 -1.71 7.42
N SER A 151 5.81 -2.16 8.31
CA SER A 151 5.06 -1.27 9.22
C SER A 151 5.98 -0.62 10.26
N MET A 152 6.93 -1.38 10.84
CA MET A 152 7.96 -0.86 11.75
C MET A 152 8.86 0.16 11.05
N HIS A 153 9.27 -0.11 9.80
CA HIS A 153 10.03 0.86 9.01
C HIS A 153 9.24 2.18 8.85
N ASN A 154 7.95 2.11 8.50
CA ASN A 154 7.11 3.29 8.37
C ASN A 154 6.95 4.04 9.71
N LEU A 155 6.75 3.32 10.82
CA LEU A 155 6.66 3.89 12.16
C LEU A 155 7.97 4.60 12.56
N ALA A 156 9.13 4.08 12.18
CA ALA A 156 10.41 4.75 12.42
C ALA A 156 10.48 6.12 11.73
N HIS A 157 10.01 6.21 10.48
CA HIS A 157 9.89 7.50 9.78
C HIS A 157 8.90 8.45 10.47
N VAL A 158 7.79 7.92 11.01
CA VAL A 158 6.83 8.72 11.78
C VAL A 158 7.48 9.27 13.06
N TYR A 159 8.20 8.44 13.83
CA TYR A 159 8.95 8.90 15.00
C TYR A 159 9.95 9.99 14.65
N LYS A 160 10.68 9.86 13.54
CA LYS A 160 11.58 10.91 13.07
C LYS A 160 10.84 12.21 12.77
N GLY A 161 9.72 12.15 12.04
CA GLY A 161 8.89 13.33 11.73
C GLY A 161 8.36 14.04 12.98
N ARG A 162 8.16 13.31 14.08
CA ARG A 162 7.78 13.85 15.39
C ARG A 162 8.94 14.38 16.23
N GLY A 163 10.17 14.36 15.72
CA GLY A 163 11.37 14.74 16.48
C GLY A 163 11.87 13.67 17.46
N ARG A 164 11.27 12.48 17.49
CA ARG A 164 11.69 11.34 18.32
C ARG A 164 12.82 10.56 17.63
N LYS A 165 13.96 11.23 17.40
CA LYS A 165 15.09 10.69 16.60
C LYS A 165 15.65 9.39 17.19
N ALA A 166 15.88 9.34 18.49
CA ALA A 166 16.41 8.15 19.17
C ALA A 166 15.50 6.92 18.95
N ASP A 167 14.18 7.09 19.14
CA ASP A 167 13.20 6.03 18.93
C ASP A 167 13.17 5.56 17.46
N ALA A 168 13.28 6.50 16.51
CA ALA A 168 13.36 6.18 15.08
C ALA A 168 14.60 5.35 14.74
N ILE A 169 15.78 5.76 15.23
CA ILE A 169 17.05 5.07 15.00
C ILE A 169 17.03 3.68 15.64
N GLN A 170 16.51 3.56 16.87
CA GLN A 170 16.39 2.28 17.54
C GLN A 170 15.48 1.33 16.74
N LEU A 171 14.32 1.82 16.31
CA LEU A 171 13.35 1.01 15.58
C LEU A 171 13.87 0.56 14.21
N ILE A 172 14.54 1.44 13.45
CA ILE A 172 15.10 1.08 12.14
C ILE A 172 16.24 0.07 12.27
N ARG A 173 17.07 0.14 13.34
CA ARG A 173 18.08 -0.88 13.64
C ARG A 173 17.45 -2.23 13.89
N THR A 174 16.39 -2.30 14.70
CA THR A 174 15.63 -3.55 14.89
C THR A 174 15.08 -4.10 13.58
N VAL A 175 14.55 -3.25 12.69
CA VAL A 175 14.08 -3.69 11.37
C VAL A 175 15.22 -4.28 10.52
N ILE A 176 16.39 -3.66 10.53
CA ILE A 176 17.59 -4.13 9.81
C ILE A 176 18.02 -5.51 10.34
N ASP A 177 18.08 -5.69 11.64
CA ASP A 177 18.46 -6.96 12.27
C ASP A 177 17.49 -8.09 11.88
N LEU A 178 16.18 -7.82 11.98
CA LEU A 178 15.14 -8.80 11.62
C LEU A 178 15.11 -9.11 10.11
N ARG A 179 15.34 -8.11 9.25
CA ARG A 179 15.45 -8.33 7.78
C ARG A 179 16.68 -9.15 7.43
N THR A 180 17.79 -8.95 8.14
CA THR A 180 19.02 -9.73 7.97
C THR A 180 18.78 -11.22 8.25
N GLN A 181 18.02 -11.53 9.30
CA GLN A 181 17.69 -12.91 9.68
C GLN A 181 16.68 -13.59 8.73
N THR A 182 15.86 -12.83 8.01
CA THR A 182 14.71 -13.38 7.25
C THR A 182 14.91 -13.42 5.73
N ILE A 183 15.44 -12.36 5.12
CA ILE A 183 15.44 -12.18 3.65
C ILE A 183 16.83 -11.92 3.06
N GLY A 184 17.86 -11.84 3.90
CA GLY A 184 19.26 -11.63 3.49
C GLY A 184 19.59 -10.17 3.11
N ALA A 185 20.89 -9.87 3.03
CA ALA A 185 21.42 -8.50 2.96
C ALA A 185 21.18 -7.75 1.63
N THR A 186 20.80 -8.44 0.56
CA THR A 186 20.70 -7.87 -0.81
C THR A 186 19.28 -7.45 -1.22
N HIS A 187 18.27 -7.70 -0.38
CA HIS A 187 16.88 -7.40 -0.72
C HIS A 187 16.61 -5.88 -0.73
N SER A 188 15.83 -5.37 -1.70
CA SER A 188 15.56 -3.91 -1.85
C SER A 188 15.00 -3.25 -0.58
N HIS A 189 14.16 -3.96 0.18
CA HIS A 189 13.66 -3.49 1.48
C HIS A 189 14.76 -3.33 2.55
N MET A 190 15.77 -4.20 2.54
CA MET A 190 16.93 -4.09 3.42
C MET A 190 17.73 -2.83 3.08
N LEU A 191 18.08 -2.66 1.80
CA LEU A 191 18.81 -1.49 1.30
C LEU A 191 18.12 -0.17 1.65
N ASN A 192 16.79 -0.11 1.52
CA ASN A 192 16.02 1.08 1.90
C ASN A 192 16.13 1.40 3.41
N SER A 193 16.15 0.38 4.27
CA SER A 193 16.30 0.60 5.73
C SER A 193 17.69 1.06 6.11
N ILE A 194 18.72 0.46 5.51
CA ILE A 194 20.11 0.88 5.69
C ILE A 194 20.27 2.33 5.22
N ASN A 195 19.78 2.66 4.03
CA ASN A 195 19.85 4.02 3.49
C ASN A 195 19.15 5.03 4.40
N SER A 196 17.96 4.67 4.93
CA SER A 196 17.27 5.50 5.92
C SER A 196 18.14 5.74 7.15
N LEU A 197 18.75 4.70 7.72
CA LEU A 197 19.61 4.82 8.89
C LEU A 197 20.85 5.70 8.61
N ASN A 198 21.54 5.49 7.49
CA ASN A 198 22.74 6.25 7.14
C ASN A 198 22.46 7.75 7.03
N VAL A 199 21.43 8.12 6.25
CA VAL A 199 21.01 9.53 6.08
C VAL A 199 20.64 10.17 7.42
N TRP A 200 20.10 9.39 8.36
CA TRP A 200 19.69 9.93 9.65
C TRP A 200 20.89 10.16 10.57
N LEU A 201 21.90 9.28 10.55
CA LEU A 201 23.12 9.44 11.33
C LEU A 201 24.01 10.56 10.78
N GLU A 202 24.13 10.69 9.46
CA GLU A 202 24.85 11.80 8.82
C GLU A 202 24.27 13.15 9.23
N SER A 203 22.93 13.26 9.32
CA SER A 203 22.26 14.48 9.77
C SER A 203 22.40 14.79 11.27
N GLU A 204 23.09 13.95 12.06
CA GLU A 204 23.43 14.23 13.46
C GLU A 204 24.88 14.71 13.63
N GLU A 205 25.72 14.56 12.60
CA GLU A 205 27.12 15.00 12.60
C GLU A 205 27.32 16.43 12.07
N GLU A 206 26.30 17.01 11.42
CA GLU A 206 26.23 18.41 10.94
C GLU A 206 25.54 19.37 11.94
#